data_AF-A0A7V2L850-F1
#
_entry.id   AF-A0A7V2L850-F1
#
_cell.length_a   1.000
_cell.length_b   1.000
_cell.length_c   1.000
_cell.angle_alpha   90.00
_cell.angle_beta   90.00
_cell.angle_gamma   90.00
#
_symmetry.space_group_name_H-M   'P 1'
#
loop_
_entity.id
_entity.type
_entity.pdbx_description
1 polymer ?
#
loop_
_entity_poly.entity_id
_entity_poly.type
_entity_poly.pdbx_seq_one_letter_code
_entity_poly.pdbx_strand_id
1 'polypeptide(L)'
;MVEEPKVLCKTPTPGKKGTRILKWKYDLIRSAILAVVPSDEVGILFKDLPRLVQGLLTEADLKRLGSLGWYTTTVKLDLEVRSEIERIPGVKPQRLRRSH
;
A
#
# COMPACT_ATOMS: atom_id res chain seq x y z
N MET A 1 -19.66 20.99 -9.60
CA MET A 1 -18.38 20.27 -9.74
C MET A 1 -18.31 19.29 -8.59
N VAL A 2 -18.32 17.98 -8.86
CA VAL A 2 -18.32 16.98 -7.78
C VAL A 2 -16.86 16.78 -7.39
N GLU A 3 -16.48 17.22 -6.18
CA GLU A 3 -15.14 16.95 -5.67
C GLU A 3 -14.94 15.44 -5.52
N GLU A 4 -13.88 14.90 -6.13
CA GLU A 4 -13.55 13.50 -5.94
C GLU A 4 -13.20 13.22 -4.47
N PRO A 5 -13.78 12.19 -3.84
CA PRO A 5 -13.53 11.88 -2.44
C PRO A 5 -12.05 11.56 -2.22
N LYS A 6 -11.50 12.01 -1.08
CA LYS A 6 -10.09 11.80 -0.71
C LYS A 6 -9.99 11.05 0.61
N VAL A 7 -8.96 10.21 0.72
CA VAL A 7 -8.60 9.47 1.93
C VAL A 7 -7.32 10.09 2.51
N LEU A 8 -7.32 10.34 3.81
CA LEU A 8 -6.11 10.73 4.54
C LEU A 8 -5.33 9.47 4.92
N CYS A 9 -4.22 9.22 4.23
CA CYS A 9 -3.28 8.15 4.54
C CYS A 9 -2.38 8.57 5.69
N LYS A 10 -2.46 7.85 6.80
CA LYS A 10 -1.58 7.99 7.96
C LYS A 10 -0.21 7.35 7.64
N THR A 11 0.81 7.79 8.38
CA THR A 11 2.14 7.21 8.31
C THR A 11 2.62 6.94 9.72
N PRO A 12 3.31 5.81 9.98
CA PRO A 12 3.86 5.51 11.30
C PRO A 12 5.11 6.33 11.61
N THR A 13 5.63 7.12 10.67
CA THR A 13 6.82 7.97 10.88
C THR A 13 6.48 9.16 11.79
N PRO A 14 7.11 9.28 12.99
CA PRO A 14 6.89 10.42 13.88
C PRO A 14 7.18 11.75 13.17
N GLY A 15 6.30 12.73 13.34
CA GLY A 15 6.47 14.07 12.78
C GLY A 15 6.12 14.24 11.30
N LYS A 16 5.78 13.17 10.56
CA LYS A 16 5.28 13.30 9.19
C LYS A 16 3.77 13.44 9.13
N LYS A 17 3.31 14.45 8.38
CA LYS A 17 1.88 14.64 8.09
C LYS A 17 1.39 13.57 7.13
N GLY A 18 0.20 13.03 7.41
CA GLY A 18 -0.49 12.12 6.49
C GLY A 18 -0.78 12.77 5.15
N THR A 19 -0.84 11.98 4.09
CA THR A 19 -1.09 12.48 2.74
C THR A 19 -2.53 12.24 2.32
N ARG A 20 -3.18 13.24 1.72
CA ARG A 20 -4.51 13.08 1.13
C ARG A 20 -4.38 12.57 -0.30
N ILE A 21 -4.93 11.40 -0.58
CA ILE A 21 -4.99 10.84 -1.93
C ILE A 21 -6.43 10.62 -2.37
N LEU A 22 -6.68 10.60 -3.67
CA LEU A 22 -8.00 10.29 -4.22
C LEU A 22 -8.43 8.89 -3.76
N LYS A 23 -9.67 8.78 -3.32
CA LYS A 23 -10.23 7.54 -2.74
C LYS A 23 -10.11 6.37 -3.70
N TRP A 24 -10.39 6.58 -4.99
CA TRP A 24 -10.24 5.52 -5.98
C TRP A 24 -8.79 5.04 -6.12
N LYS A 25 -7.79 5.93 -6.02
CA LYS A 25 -6.36 5.54 -6.03
C LYS A 25 -5.99 4.76 -4.77
N TYR A 26 -6.50 5.20 -3.62
CA TYR A 26 -6.34 4.49 -2.35
C TYR A 26 -6.92 3.08 -2.42
N ASP A 27 -8.20 2.97 -2.81
CA ASP A 27 -8.94 1.70 -2.82
C ASP A 27 -8.32 0.71 -3.83
N LEU A 28 -7.90 1.20 -5.00
CA LEU A 28 -7.21 0.41 -6.02
C LEU A 28 -5.89 -0.17 -5.49
N ILE A 29 -5.05 0.66 -4.87
CA ILE A 29 -3.75 0.22 -4.37
C ILE A 29 -3.90 -0.62 -3.10
N ARG A 30 -4.84 -0.27 -2.21
CA ARG A 30 -5.14 -1.06 -1.01
C ARG A 30 -5.58 -2.47 -1.39
N SER A 31 -6.54 -2.60 -2.31
CA SER A 31 -7.02 -3.91 -2.76
C SER A 31 -5.91 -4.73 -3.40
N ALA A 32 -5.08 -4.12 -4.27
CA ALA A 32 -3.94 -4.79 -4.87
C ALA A 32 -2.88 -5.23 -3.85
N ILE A 33 -2.51 -4.38 -2.88
CA ILE A 33 -1.58 -4.75 -1.80
C ILE A 33 -2.14 -5.92 -0.99
N LEU A 34 -3.40 -5.83 -0.57
CA LEU A 34 -4.05 -6.87 0.24
C LEU A 34 -4.23 -8.20 -0.52
N ALA A 35 -4.28 -8.16 -1.85
CA ALA A 35 -4.34 -9.36 -2.69
C ALA A 35 -2.97 -10.05 -2.83
N VAL A 36 -1.86 -9.29 -2.80
CA VAL A 36 -0.50 -9.85 -2.97
C VAL A 36 0.21 -10.13 -1.66
N VAL A 37 -0.17 -9.47 -0.56
CA VAL A 37 0.39 -9.72 0.76
C VAL A 37 -0.32 -10.95 1.35
N PRO A 38 0.39 -12.06 1.62
CA PRO A 38 -0.21 -13.24 2.20
C PRO A 38 -0.43 -13.07 3.71
N SER A 39 -1.32 -13.89 4.26
CA SER A 39 -1.53 -14.00 5.71
C SER A 39 -0.60 -15.03 6.37
N ASP A 40 0.31 -15.64 5.61
CA ASP A 40 1.28 -16.60 6.16
C ASP A 40 2.43 -15.93 6.91
N GLU A 41 3.19 -16.74 7.65
CA GLU A 41 4.36 -16.26 8.40
C GLU A 41 5.57 -15.95 7.52
N VAL A 42 5.58 -16.38 6.26
CA VAL A 42 6.69 -16.13 5.33
C VAL A 42 6.64 -14.70 4.81
N GLY A 43 5.44 -14.18 4.55
CA GLY A 43 5.22 -12.85 4.00
C GLY A 43 5.86 -12.63 2.62
N ILE A 44 5.74 -11.40 2.12
CA ILE A 44 6.39 -10.96 0.88
C ILE A 44 7.45 -9.90 1.15
N LEU A 45 8.47 -9.86 0.29
CA LEU A 45 9.52 -8.86 0.37
C LEU A 45 8.98 -7.48 -0.05
N PHE A 46 9.28 -6.45 0.74
CA PHE A 46 8.85 -5.08 0.42
C PHE A 46 9.36 -4.61 -0.96
N LYS A 47 10.57 -5.04 -1.36
CA LYS A 47 11.12 -4.71 -2.69
C LYS A 47 10.29 -5.28 -3.85
N ASP A 48 9.59 -6.39 -3.62
CA ASP A 48 8.78 -7.06 -4.63
C ASP A 48 7.35 -6.51 -4.67
N LEU A 49 6.90 -5.84 -3.60
CA LEU A 49 5.54 -5.32 -3.49
C LEU A 49 5.13 -4.43 -4.68
N PRO A 50 5.91 -3.42 -5.12
CA PRO A 50 5.51 -2.59 -6.27
C PRO A 50 5.32 -3.41 -7.55
N ARG A 51 6.18 -4.41 -7.80
CA ARG A 51 6.11 -5.29 -8.96
C ARG A 51 4.89 -6.21 -8.90
N LEU A 52 4.59 -6.77 -7.72
CA LEU A 52 3.42 -7.63 -7.51
C LEU A 52 2.12 -6.83 -7.68
N VAL A 53 2.06 -5.63 -7.10
CA VAL A 53 0.92 -4.72 -7.26
C VAL A 53 0.75 -4.33 -8.72
N GLN A 54 1.84 -4.03 -9.44
CA GLN A 54 1.80 -3.73 -10.87
C GLN A 54 1.17 -4.86 -11.68
N GLY A 55 1.46 -6.12 -11.33
CA GLY A 55 0.92 -7.30 -12.02
C GLY A 55 -0.60 -7.48 -11.87
N LEU A 56 -1.24 -6.82 -10.91
CA LEU A 56 -2.70 -6.84 -10.73
C LEU A 56 -3.42 -5.64 -11.36
N LEU A 57 -2.68 -4.64 -11.83
CA LEU A 57 -3.23 -3.40 -12.37
C LEU A 57 -3.22 -3.42 -13.89
N THR A 58 -4.26 -2.85 -14.50
CA THR A 58 -4.28 -2.66 -15.95
C THR A 58 -3.37 -1.52 -16.38
N GLU A 59 -2.94 -1.50 -17.64
CA GLU A 59 -2.15 -0.36 -18.18
C GLU A 59 -2.91 0.97 -18.06
N ALA A 60 -4.24 0.94 -18.20
CA ALA A 60 -5.09 2.11 -18.02
C ALA A 60 -5.04 2.63 -16.58
N ASP A 61 -5.09 1.71 -15.59
CA ASP A 61 -4.96 2.06 -14.18
C ASP A 61 -3.59 2.65 -13.87
N LEU A 62 -2.51 2.04 -14.35
CA LEU A 62 -1.15 2.53 -14.16
C LEU A 62 -0.98 3.94 -14.74
N LYS A 63 -1.49 4.17 -15.96
CA LYS A 63 -1.45 5.49 -16.62
C LYS A 63 -2.25 6.53 -15.85
N ARG A 64 -3.43 6.17 -15.31
CA ARG A 64 -4.28 7.09 -14.53
C ARG A 64 -3.75 7.33 -13.12
N LEU A 65 -3.04 6.35 -12.55
CA LEU A 65 -2.44 6.43 -11.22
C LEU A 65 -1.23 7.37 -11.23
N GLY A 66 -0.33 7.20 -12.20
CA GLY A 66 0.94 7.91 -12.30
C GLY A 66 2.06 7.18 -11.54
N SER A 67 2.36 7.60 -10.31
CA SER A 67 3.50 7.09 -9.54
C SER A 67 3.16 5.86 -8.68
N LEU A 68 3.15 4.67 -9.27
CA LEU A 68 2.83 3.41 -8.57
C LEU A 68 3.66 3.22 -7.30
N GLY A 69 4.98 3.41 -7.36
CA GLY A 69 5.85 3.20 -6.20
C GLY A 69 5.52 4.12 -5.02
N TRP A 70 5.19 5.38 -5.30
CA TRP A 70 4.81 6.35 -4.27
C TRP A 70 3.46 6.02 -3.63
N TYR A 71 2.45 5.67 -4.44
CA TYR A 71 1.15 5.26 -3.91
C TYR A 71 1.27 3.95 -3.13
N THR A 72 2.01 2.97 -3.64
CA THR A 72 2.26 1.69 -2.95
C THR A 72 2.88 1.95 -1.58
N THR A 73 3.90 2.81 -1.50
CA THR A 73 4.55 3.15 -0.22
C THR A 73 3.59 3.89 0.72
N THR A 74 2.85 4.87 0.21
CA THR A 74 1.92 5.68 1.01
C THR A 74 0.80 4.82 1.59
N VAL A 75 0.17 3.99 0.77
CA VAL A 75 -0.93 3.11 1.19
C VAL A 75 -0.39 2.02 2.11
N LYS A 76 0.78 1.42 1.83
CA LYS A 76 1.43 0.46 2.71
C LYS A 76 1.65 1.02 4.12
N LEU A 77 2.13 2.25 4.24
CA LEU A 77 2.31 2.90 5.54
C LEU A 77 0.97 3.13 6.27
N ASP A 78 -0.08 3.49 5.54
CA ASP A 78 -1.42 3.64 6.13
C ASP A 78 -1.98 2.30 6.60
N LEU A 79 -1.79 1.23 5.82
CA LEU A 79 -2.21 -0.13 6.19
C LEU A 79 -1.47 -0.67 7.42
N GLU A 80 -0.20 -0.30 7.60
CA GLU A 80 0.54 -0.61 8.84
C GLU A 80 -0.07 0.11 10.05
N VAL A 81 -0.42 1.39 9.91
CA VAL A 81 -1.07 2.15 10.99
C VAL A 81 -2.47 1.61 11.28
N ARG A 82 -3.16 1.10 10.27
CA ARG A 82 -4.48 0.49 10.39
C ARG A 82 -4.44 -0.97 10.87
N SER A 83 -3.25 -1.53 11.09
CA SER A 83 -3.08 -2.94 11.43
C SER A 83 -3.74 -3.88 10.42
N GLU A 84 -3.71 -3.55 9.12
CA GLU A 84 -4.16 -4.47 8.05
C GLU A 84 -3.00 -5.31 7.53
N ILE A 85 -1.79 -4.75 7.58
CA ILE A 85 -0.54 -5.42 7.28
C ILE A 85 0.48 -5.08 8.36
N GLU A 86 1.44 -5.97 8.57
CA GLU A 86 2.51 -5.76 9.53
C GLU A 86 3.87 -6.15 8.94
N ARG A 87 4.92 -5.57 9.53
CA ARG A 87 6.30 -5.89 9.19
C ARG A 87 6.73 -7.08 10.04
N ILE A 88 7.32 -8.08 9.41
CA ILE A 88 7.87 -9.22 10.15
C ILE A 88 9.11 -8.73 10.92
N PRO A 89 9.10 -8.75 12.27
CA PRO A 89 10.21 -8.27 13.08
C PRO A 89 11.43 -9.20 12.92
N GLY A 90 12.63 -8.65 13.01
CA GLY A 90 13.87 -9.44 13.00
C GLY A 90 14.32 -9.97 11.64
N VAL A 91 13.55 -9.78 10.56
CA VAL A 91 13.91 -10.28 9.22
C VAL A 91 14.46 -9.18 8.32
N LYS A 92 15.61 -9.44 7.70
CA LYS A 92 16.21 -8.62 6.64
C LYS A 92 16.41 -9.49 5.38
N PRO A 93 16.00 -9.04 4.19
CA PRO A 93 15.31 -7.79 3.87
C PRO A 93 13.88 -7.72 4.46
N GLN A 94 13.32 -6.50 4.59
CA GLN A 94 11.98 -6.29 5.17
C GLN A 94 10.93 -7.13 4.45
N ARG A 95 10.14 -7.87 5.24
CA ARG A 95 8.98 -8.63 4.80
C ARG A 95 7.69 -8.10 5.39
N LEU A 96 6.60 -8.28 4.66
CA LEU A 96 5.25 -7.86 5.00
C LEU A 96 4.32 -9.06 4.99
N ARG A 97 3.44 -9.13 5.99
CA ARG A 97 2.33 -10.09 6.04
C ARG A 97 1.03 -9.37 6.42
N ARG A 98 -0.12 -9.99 6.20
CA ARG A 98 -1.40 -9.46 6.70
C ARG A 98 -1.46 -9.61 8.21
N SER A 99 -2.01 -8.60 8.89
CA SER A 99 -2.35 -8.74 10.30
C SER A 99 -3.53 -9.70 10.42
N HIS A 100 -3.44 -10.64 11.38
CA HIS A 100 -4.57 -11.46 11.81
C HIS A 100 -5.45 -10.71 12.81
#